data_AF-A0A3N0BYA7-F1
#
_entry.id   AF-A0A3N0BYA7-F1
#
_cell.length_a   1.000
_cell.length_b   1.000
_cell.length_c   1.000
_cell.angle_alpha   90.00
_cell.angle_beta   90.00
_cell.angle_gamma   90.00
#
_symmetry.space_group_name_H-M   'P 1'
#
loop_
_entity.id
_entity.type
_entity.pdbx_description
1 polymer ?
#
loop_
_entity_poly.entity_id
_entity_poly.type
_entity_poly.pdbx_seq_one_letter_code
_entity_poly.pdbx_strand_id
1 'polypeptide(L)'
;MNATPTLEMLDPATLTVDINVRKDAALTADFIASIAEHGVMEPVIAHRKDDGTVHVLMGQRRTRAAVEAGRTNIPVMIIESPEEAERIVTQVVENIQRTELTEADEAEAYHQLSLIGVSAAAIAKKTGRTKMTVESALKAKSTDTGSAALGKGYTIEAALILAEFATDQDAVEELESVIADEPDMLAHVTQQLRDSRDRAAALEALTAELEAAGTTVVERAGYDGDSENVRVSSLNRAGGEPATEEDANAVHVVTSYNGHHSTVPVVTGWKDLGFTLRYSGYGASAANKGPMTEDQKAERKTLIENNKLMQSATVVRRDFVKSLLAKKQPPKGWQHFTVHAITHHPETASGYEGTVAAEMAGAKTGETSDRWGWNPLRDHVARSTARPEVSLIALVCAGYEKTIAKDSWRAPSIRHIDYLTRLIAWGYVDRTKSVSFRRPADHWSHRYGYTEPTQFR
;
A
#
# COMPACT_ATOMS: atom_id res chain seq x y z
N MET A 1 -2.42 -45.36 11.05
CA MET A 1 -1.45 -46.47 11.21
C MET A 1 -0.60 -46.38 9.97
N ASN A 2 0.66 -45.95 10.04
CA ASN A 2 1.41 -45.61 8.81
C ASN A 2 1.57 -46.85 7.92
N ALA A 3 0.76 -46.95 6.87
CA ALA A 3 0.92 -48.00 5.87
C ALA A 3 2.25 -47.78 5.14
N THR A 4 3.00 -48.85 4.93
CA THR A 4 4.28 -48.78 4.19
C THR A 4 3.97 -48.51 2.71
N PRO A 5 4.63 -47.53 2.07
CA PRO A 5 4.44 -47.27 0.64
C PRO A 5 4.75 -48.52 -0.20
N THR A 6 3.90 -48.83 -1.17
CA THR A 6 4.09 -49.95 -2.11
C THR A 6 4.30 -49.45 -3.52
N LEU A 7 5.31 -49.97 -4.23
CA LEU A 7 5.54 -49.67 -5.65
C LEU A 7 4.83 -50.72 -6.51
N GLU A 8 3.88 -50.28 -7.33
CA GLU A 8 3.07 -51.10 -8.24
C GLU A 8 3.29 -50.66 -9.69
N MET A 9 3.18 -51.59 -10.65
CA MET A 9 3.17 -51.27 -12.07
C MET A 9 1.71 -51.25 -12.53
N LEU A 10 1.19 -50.07 -12.86
CA LEU A 10 -0.23 -49.87 -13.20
C LEU A 10 -0.40 -49.28 -14.59
N ASP A 11 -1.52 -49.61 -15.24
CA ASP A 11 -1.91 -49.01 -16.50
C ASP A 11 -2.28 -47.53 -16.29
N PRO A 12 -1.54 -46.57 -16.89
CA PRO A 12 -1.80 -45.15 -16.70
C PRO A 12 -3.20 -44.71 -17.15
N ALA A 13 -3.86 -45.45 -18.06
CA ALA A 13 -5.22 -45.15 -18.51
C ALA A 13 -6.30 -45.47 -17.45
N THR A 14 -5.95 -46.28 -16.45
CA THR A 14 -6.85 -46.65 -15.34
C THR A 14 -6.75 -45.72 -14.14
N LEU A 15 -5.75 -44.81 -14.13
CA LEU A 15 -5.51 -43.89 -13.04
C LEU A 15 -6.41 -42.66 -13.14
N THR A 16 -7.02 -42.27 -12.03
CA THR A 16 -7.79 -41.03 -11.95
C THR A 16 -6.88 -39.87 -11.58
N VAL A 17 -6.79 -38.86 -12.43
CA VAL A 17 -6.02 -37.64 -12.16
C VAL A 17 -6.94 -36.60 -11.54
N ASP A 18 -6.76 -36.34 -10.24
CA ASP A 18 -7.55 -35.33 -9.52
C ASP A 18 -7.22 -33.90 -9.98
N ILE A 19 -8.10 -32.96 -9.59
CA ILE A 19 -7.96 -31.53 -9.88
C ILE A 19 -6.60 -31.04 -9.39
N ASN A 20 -5.84 -30.41 -10.29
CA ASN A 20 -4.54 -29.81 -9.97
C ASN A 20 -4.74 -28.34 -9.62
N VAL A 21 -3.92 -27.87 -8.69
CA VAL A 21 -3.79 -26.44 -8.37
C VAL A 21 -3.23 -25.65 -9.57
N ARG A 22 -2.34 -26.26 -10.38
CA ARG A 22 -1.78 -25.64 -11.58
C ARG A 22 -2.72 -25.80 -12.78
N LYS A 23 -3.15 -24.68 -13.38
CA LYS A 23 -4.05 -24.69 -14.56
C LYS A 23 -3.32 -24.94 -15.89
N ASP A 24 -2.08 -24.46 -16.04
CA ASP A 24 -1.26 -24.66 -17.24
C ASP A 24 -0.30 -25.85 -17.09
N ALA A 25 -0.77 -27.05 -17.47
CA ALA A 25 0.02 -28.28 -17.47
C ALA A 25 0.14 -28.90 -18.87
N ALA A 26 0.35 -28.07 -19.90
CA ALA A 26 0.54 -28.52 -21.28
C ALA A 26 1.72 -29.50 -21.39
N LEU A 27 1.52 -30.59 -22.14
CA LEU A 27 2.57 -31.57 -22.46
C LEU A 27 3.31 -31.12 -23.72
N THR A 28 4.64 -31.24 -23.71
CA THR A 28 5.45 -31.00 -24.91
C THR A 28 5.69 -32.31 -25.66
N ALA A 29 5.78 -32.24 -26.99
CA ALA A 29 6.07 -33.42 -27.82
C ALA A 29 7.36 -34.13 -27.39
N ASP A 30 8.40 -33.36 -27.04
CA ASP A 30 9.69 -33.90 -26.56
C ASP A 30 9.53 -34.67 -25.25
N PHE A 31 8.66 -34.22 -24.34
CA PHE A 31 8.42 -34.91 -23.08
C PHE A 31 7.68 -36.23 -23.29
N ILE A 32 6.70 -36.25 -24.20
CA ILE A 32 5.97 -37.47 -24.59
C ILE A 32 6.94 -38.45 -25.26
N ALA A 33 7.79 -37.98 -26.18
CA ALA A 33 8.80 -38.78 -26.86
C ALA A 33 9.80 -39.39 -25.85
N SER A 34 10.25 -38.61 -24.87
CA SER A 34 11.12 -39.10 -23.79
C SER A 34 10.45 -40.20 -22.96
N ILE A 35 9.16 -40.05 -22.63
CA ILE A 35 8.39 -41.08 -21.91
C ILE A 35 8.20 -42.34 -22.79
N ALA A 36 8.01 -42.18 -24.11
CA ALA A 36 7.92 -43.29 -25.05
C ALA A 36 9.25 -44.05 -25.17
N GLU A 37 10.39 -43.34 -25.12
CA GLU A 37 11.73 -43.93 -25.24
C GLU A 37 12.20 -44.56 -23.92
N HIS A 38 12.22 -43.79 -22.84
CA HIS A 38 12.83 -44.21 -21.56
C HIS A 38 11.83 -44.69 -20.52
N GLY A 39 10.55 -44.36 -20.69
CA GLY A 39 9.52 -44.70 -19.72
C GLY A 39 9.43 -43.68 -18.60
N VAL A 40 8.56 -43.96 -17.63
CA VAL A 40 8.42 -43.11 -16.43
C VAL A 40 9.51 -43.50 -15.44
N MET A 41 10.59 -42.70 -15.39
CA MET A 41 11.77 -42.99 -14.55
C MET A 41 11.55 -42.72 -13.06
N GLU A 42 10.81 -41.65 -12.76
CA GLU A 42 10.40 -41.32 -11.39
C GLU A 42 8.96 -41.83 -11.18
N PRO A 43 8.69 -42.65 -10.16
CA PRO A 43 7.35 -43.18 -9.91
C PRO A 43 6.29 -42.09 -9.73
N VAL A 44 5.09 -42.33 -10.24
CA VAL A 44 3.89 -41.53 -9.94
C VAL A 44 3.45 -41.83 -8.52
N ILE A 45 3.08 -40.82 -7.72
CA ILE A 45 2.58 -41.06 -6.36
C ILE A 45 1.06 -41.01 -6.39
N ALA A 46 0.41 -42.03 -5.85
CA ALA A 46 -1.03 -42.16 -5.84
C ALA A 46 -1.54 -42.76 -4.52
N HIS A 47 -2.85 -42.68 -4.30
CA HIS A 47 -3.52 -43.42 -3.23
C HIS A 47 -4.67 -44.24 -3.80
N ARG A 48 -5.02 -45.31 -3.10
CA ARG A 48 -6.16 -46.16 -3.45
C ARG A 48 -7.36 -45.79 -2.58
N LYS A 49 -8.52 -45.58 -3.20
CA LYS A 49 -9.80 -45.37 -2.50
C LYS A 49 -10.46 -46.69 -2.13
N ASP A 50 -11.48 -46.61 -1.28
CA ASP A 50 -12.25 -47.77 -0.81
C ASP A 50 -12.95 -48.54 -1.96
N ASP A 51 -13.26 -47.85 -3.07
CA ASP A 51 -13.83 -48.44 -4.29
C ASP A 51 -12.79 -49.11 -5.21
N GLY A 52 -11.52 -49.12 -4.80
CA GLY A 52 -10.40 -49.70 -5.54
C GLY A 52 -9.78 -48.79 -6.59
N THR A 53 -10.36 -47.62 -6.86
CA THR A 53 -9.81 -46.64 -7.81
C THR A 53 -8.50 -46.05 -7.30
N VAL A 54 -7.57 -45.80 -8.21
CA VAL A 54 -6.25 -45.23 -7.88
C VAL A 54 -6.21 -43.79 -8.34
N HIS A 55 -6.03 -42.89 -7.38
CA HIS A 55 -6.05 -41.45 -7.54
C HIS A 55 -4.64 -40.87 -7.49
N VAL A 56 -4.24 -40.17 -8.55
CA VAL A 56 -2.89 -39.60 -8.68
C VAL A 56 -2.75 -38.36 -7.80
N LEU A 57 -1.84 -38.45 -6.84
CA LEU A 57 -1.47 -37.34 -5.96
C LEU A 57 -0.39 -36.47 -6.61
N MET A 58 0.66 -37.10 -7.18
CA MET A 58 1.81 -36.42 -7.80
C MET A 58 2.25 -37.14 -9.07
N GLY A 59 2.71 -36.39 -10.08
CA GLY A 59 3.13 -36.97 -11.37
C GLY A 59 2.02 -36.99 -12.43
N GLN A 60 1.07 -36.05 -12.36
CA GLN A 60 -0.04 -35.94 -13.31
C GLN A 60 0.44 -35.78 -14.77
N ARG A 61 1.45 -34.94 -15.02
CA ARG A 61 2.07 -34.78 -16.35
C ARG A 61 2.69 -36.09 -16.85
N ARG A 62 3.37 -36.84 -15.99
CA ARG A 62 3.94 -38.16 -16.31
C ARG A 62 2.84 -39.18 -16.64
N THR A 63 1.75 -39.16 -15.88
CA THR A 63 0.59 -40.04 -16.12
C THR A 63 -0.04 -39.73 -17.48
N ARG A 64 -0.37 -38.47 -17.76
CA ARG A 64 -0.95 -38.05 -19.04
C ARG A 64 0.00 -38.32 -20.22
N ALA A 65 1.29 -38.00 -20.08
CA ALA A 65 2.28 -38.28 -21.12
C ALA A 65 2.46 -39.79 -21.37
N ALA A 66 2.33 -40.63 -20.33
CA ALA A 66 2.40 -42.08 -20.48
C ALA A 66 1.17 -42.64 -21.21
N VAL A 67 -0.03 -42.09 -20.96
CA VAL A 67 -1.24 -42.40 -21.75
C VAL A 67 -1.02 -42.01 -23.21
N GLU A 68 -0.54 -40.79 -23.47
CA GLU A 68 -0.32 -40.29 -24.84
C GLU A 68 0.80 -41.04 -25.57
N ALA A 69 1.84 -41.47 -24.85
CA ALA A 69 2.91 -42.32 -25.36
C ALA A 69 2.51 -43.81 -25.53
N GLY A 70 1.26 -44.18 -25.22
CA GLY A 70 0.75 -45.55 -25.36
C GLY A 70 1.40 -46.58 -24.43
N ARG A 71 1.88 -46.15 -23.25
CA ARG A 71 2.47 -47.06 -22.26
C ARG A 71 1.38 -47.91 -21.60
N THR A 72 1.61 -49.21 -21.51
CA THR A 72 0.69 -50.16 -20.85
C THR A 72 0.90 -50.27 -19.34
N ASN A 73 2.07 -49.91 -18.84
CA ASN A 73 2.38 -49.93 -17.40
C ASN A 73 3.37 -48.82 -17.05
N ILE A 74 3.15 -48.16 -15.91
CA ILE A 74 4.08 -47.19 -15.30
C ILE A 74 4.31 -47.51 -13.82
N PRO A 75 5.48 -47.18 -13.25
CA PRO A 75 5.72 -47.29 -11.82
C PRO A 75 4.87 -46.27 -11.05
N VAL A 76 4.06 -46.77 -10.12
CA VAL A 76 3.19 -46.00 -9.23
C VAL A 76 3.47 -46.38 -7.78
N MET A 77 3.88 -45.41 -6.97
CA MET A 77 4.01 -45.54 -5.53
C MET A 77 2.65 -45.28 -4.88
N ILE A 78 2.04 -46.33 -4.33
CA ILE A 78 0.80 -46.25 -3.54
C ILE A 78 1.16 -45.89 -2.10
N ILE A 79 0.59 -44.79 -1.62
CA ILE A 79 0.67 -44.35 -0.24
C ILE A 79 -0.71 -44.38 0.42
N GLU A 80 -0.73 -44.27 1.76
CA GLU A 80 -1.98 -44.10 2.52
C GLU A 80 -2.72 -42.84 2.04
N SER A 81 -4.05 -42.91 1.97
CA SER A 81 -4.87 -41.80 1.50
C SER A 81 -4.66 -40.58 2.38
N PRO A 82 -4.06 -39.49 1.87
CA PRO A 82 -4.01 -38.25 2.63
C PRO A 82 -5.42 -37.69 2.80
N GLU A 83 -5.69 -36.99 3.90
CA GLU A 83 -6.88 -36.14 3.98
C GLU A 83 -6.84 -35.10 2.86
N GLU A 84 -8.00 -34.65 2.36
CA GLU A 84 -8.12 -33.69 1.25
C GLU A 84 -7.23 -32.44 1.45
N ALA A 85 -7.16 -31.94 2.69
CA ALA A 85 -6.30 -30.82 3.05
C ALA A 85 -4.80 -31.13 2.94
N GLU A 86 -4.40 -32.36 3.26
CA GLU A 86 -3.01 -32.80 3.15
C GLU A 86 -2.63 -33.05 1.68
N ARG A 87 -3.57 -33.53 0.85
CA ARG A 87 -3.40 -33.62 -0.60
C ARG A 87 -3.11 -32.25 -1.22
N ILE A 88 -3.98 -31.26 -1.00
CA ILE A 88 -3.81 -29.91 -1.57
C ILE A 88 -2.52 -29.26 -1.07
N VAL A 89 -2.21 -29.38 0.24
CA VAL A 89 -0.94 -28.88 0.79
C VAL A 89 0.26 -29.52 0.10
N THR A 90 0.27 -30.84 -0.07
CA THR A 90 1.40 -31.56 -0.68
C THR A 90 1.61 -31.10 -2.12
N GLN A 91 0.53 -30.90 -2.89
CA GLN A 91 0.60 -30.37 -4.24
C GLN A 91 1.14 -28.94 -4.27
N VAL A 92 0.70 -28.06 -3.36
CA VAL A 92 1.20 -26.68 -3.29
C VAL A 92 2.68 -26.66 -2.92
N VAL A 93 3.08 -27.39 -1.87
CA VAL A 93 4.46 -27.39 -1.38
C VAL A 93 5.44 -27.89 -2.45
N GLU A 94 5.10 -28.97 -3.16
CA GLU A 94 5.99 -29.50 -4.20
C GLU A 94 6.09 -28.55 -5.41
N ASN A 95 4.98 -27.98 -5.87
CA ASN A 95 5.02 -27.06 -7.01
C ASN A 95 5.67 -25.71 -6.65
N ILE A 96 5.51 -25.20 -5.41
CA ILE A 96 6.24 -24.02 -4.92
C ILE A 96 7.75 -24.28 -4.96
N GLN A 97 8.18 -25.47 -4.49
CA GLN A 97 9.61 -25.84 -4.47
C GLN A 97 10.21 -26.01 -5.86
N ARG A 98 9.39 -26.25 -6.89
CA ARG A 98 9.81 -26.35 -8.30
C ARG A 98 9.75 -25.02 -9.05
N THR A 99 9.32 -23.92 -8.41
CA THR A 99 9.12 -22.60 -9.05
C THR A 99 8.03 -22.63 -10.14
N GLU A 100 7.06 -23.54 -10.03
CA GLU A 100 6.07 -23.79 -11.09
C GLU A 100 4.69 -23.18 -10.85
N LEU A 101 4.42 -22.58 -9.68
CA LEU A 101 3.13 -21.93 -9.38
C LEU A 101 3.19 -20.43 -9.63
N THR A 102 2.16 -19.90 -10.29
CA THR A 102 1.89 -18.47 -10.31
C THR A 102 1.26 -18.03 -8.99
N GLU A 103 1.31 -16.74 -8.68
CA GLU A 103 0.62 -16.21 -7.49
C GLU A 103 -0.91 -16.39 -7.54
N ALA A 104 -1.47 -16.48 -8.76
CA ALA A 104 -2.87 -16.82 -8.98
C ALA A 104 -3.18 -18.28 -8.60
N ASP A 105 -2.31 -19.22 -8.97
CA ASP A 105 -2.45 -20.62 -8.59
C ASP A 105 -2.29 -20.79 -7.07
N GLU A 106 -1.35 -20.07 -6.44
CA GLU A 106 -1.22 -20.06 -4.98
C GLU A 106 -2.47 -19.54 -4.28
N ALA A 107 -3.03 -18.42 -4.74
CA ALA A 107 -4.25 -17.86 -4.17
C ALA A 107 -5.45 -18.80 -4.31
N GLU A 108 -5.57 -19.50 -5.44
CA GLU A 108 -6.59 -20.54 -5.65
C GLU A 108 -6.40 -21.70 -4.65
N ALA A 109 -5.17 -22.17 -4.48
CA ALA A 109 -4.87 -23.24 -3.52
C ALA A 109 -5.20 -22.85 -2.08
N TYR A 110 -4.81 -21.64 -1.66
CA TYR A 110 -5.12 -21.14 -0.33
C TYR A 110 -6.63 -21.03 -0.12
N HIS A 111 -7.37 -20.58 -1.13
CA HIS A 111 -8.82 -20.52 -1.10
C HIS A 111 -9.45 -21.91 -0.94
N GLN A 112 -9.01 -22.91 -1.72
CA GLN A 112 -9.48 -24.29 -1.57
C GLN A 112 -9.21 -24.85 -0.17
N LEU A 113 -8.01 -24.61 0.38
CA LEU A 113 -7.67 -24.99 1.75
C LEU A 113 -8.57 -24.30 2.79
N SER A 114 -8.91 -23.04 2.57
CA SER A 114 -9.82 -22.30 3.45
C SER A 114 -11.24 -22.87 3.41
N LEU A 115 -11.75 -23.28 2.25
CA LEU A 115 -13.10 -23.85 2.09
C LEU A 115 -13.28 -25.17 2.86
N ILE A 116 -12.22 -25.95 3.01
CA ILE A 116 -12.23 -27.20 3.80
C ILE A 116 -11.82 -26.97 5.26
N GLY A 117 -11.79 -25.72 5.72
CA GLY A 117 -11.63 -25.35 7.13
C GLY A 117 -10.19 -25.16 7.62
N VAL A 118 -9.19 -25.15 6.73
CA VAL A 118 -7.80 -24.90 7.14
C VAL A 118 -7.58 -23.41 7.40
N SER A 119 -7.18 -23.05 8.62
CA SER A 119 -6.89 -21.65 8.96
C SER A 119 -5.71 -21.07 8.16
N ALA A 120 -5.72 -19.77 7.88
CA ALA A 120 -4.63 -19.08 7.17
C ALA A 120 -3.25 -19.28 7.86
N ALA A 121 -3.21 -19.35 9.20
CA ALA A 121 -1.99 -19.65 9.94
C ALA A 121 -1.46 -21.07 9.68
N ALA A 122 -2.36 -22.04 9.56
CA ALA A 122 -2.01 -23.42 9.24
C ALA A 122 -1.55 -23.53 7.77
N ILE A 123 -2.21 -22.85 6.83
CA ILE A 123 -1.80 -22.77 5.43
C ILE A 123 -0.37 -22.21 5.35
N ALA A 124 -0.12 -21.04 5.94
CA ALA A 124 1.20 -20.39 5.95
C ALA A 124 2.31 -21.29 6.49
N LYS A 125 2.06 -21.97 7.62
CA LYS A 125 3.02 -22.92 8.21
C LYS A 125 3.32 -24.08 7.26
N LYS A 126 2.30 -24.60 6.58
CA LYS A 126 2.42 -25.75 5.69
C LYS A 126 3.09 -25.39 4.35
N THR A 127 2.84 -24.20 3.81
CA THR A 127 3.35 -23.76 2.50
C THR A 127 4.65 -22.97 2.58
N GLY A 128 5.11 -22.62 3.78
CA GLY A 128 6.32 -21.82 4.00
C GLY A 128 6.15 -20.34 3.67
N ARG A 129 4.93 -19.89 3.34
CA ARG A 129 4.60 -18.47 3.15
C ARG A 129 4.32 -17.77 4.48
N THR A 130 4.30 -16.44 4.45
CA THR A 130 3.88 -15.68 5.63
C THR A 130 2.37 -15.74 5.79
N LYS A 131 1.89 -15.69 7.04
CA LYS A 131 0.46 -15.61 7.34
C LYS A 131 -0.22 -14.44 6.60
N MET A 132 0.45 -13.29 6.56
CA MET A 132 -0.01 -12.10 5.87
C MET A 132 -0.18 -12.32 4.37
N THR A 133 0.77 -12.99 3.70
CA THR A 133 0.65 -13.34 2.26
C THR A 133 -0.59 -14.20 2.00
N VAL A 134 -0.85 -15.19 2.85
CA VAL A 134 -2.03 -16.06 2.72
C VAL A 134 -3.32 -15.27 2.92
N GLU A 135 -3.39 -14.44 3.96
CA GLU A 135 -4.56 -13.59 4.22
C GLU A 135 -4.82 -12.59 3.08
N SER A 136 -3.76 -11.98 2.54
CA SER A 136 -3.84 -11.11 1.37
C SER A 136 -4.40 -11.82 0.15
N ALA A 137 -3.89 -13.03 -0.15
CA ALA A 137 -4.35 -13.84 -1.27
C ALA A 137 -5.82 -14.24 -1.13
N LEU A 138 -6.23 -14.69 0.06
CA LEU A 138 -7.63 -15.03 0.35
C LEU A 138 -8.55 -13.82 0.21
N LYS A 139 -8.13 -12.66 0.72
CA LYS A 139 -8.91 -11.42 0.62
C LYS A 139 -9.02 -10.94 -0.83
N ALA A 140 -7.93 -10.95 -1.60
CA ALA A 140 -7.97 -10.64 -3.02
C ALA A 140 -8.91 -11.60 -3.78
N LYS A 141 -8.84 -12.91 -3.48
CA LYS A 141 -9.68 -13.92 -4.12
C LYS A 141 -11.17 -13.78 -3.79
N SER A 142 -11.51 -13.18 -2.64
CA SER A 142 -12.89 -12.99 -2.19
C SER A 142 -13.68 -11.92 -2.94
N THR A 143 -13.01 -11.10 -3.76
CA THR A 143 -13.66 -10.07 -4.59
C THR A 143 -13.51 -10.39 -6.07
N ASP A 144 -14.49 -10.02 -6.88
CA ASP A 144 -14.43 -10.22 -8.33
C ASP A 144 -13.25 -9.47 -8.95
N THR A 145 -13.02 -8.22 -8.54
CA THR A 145 -11.89 -7.39 -8.98
C THR A 145 -10.55 -8.02 -8.63
N GLY A 146 -10.36 -8.50 -7.40
CA GLY A 146 -9.11 -9.13 -6.98
C GLY A 146 -8.89 -10.51 -7.62
N SER A 147 -9.94 -11.31 -7.76
CA SER A 147 -9.89 -12.60 -8.47
C SER A 147 -9.56 -12.40 -9.96
N ALA A 148 -10.14 -11.39 -10.61
CA ALA A 148 -9.82 -11.03 -11.99
C ALA A 148 -8.37 -10.55 -12.14
N ALA A 149 -7.89 -9.71 -11.21
CA ALA A 149 -6.50 -9.26 -11.17
C ALA A 149 -5.49 -10.42 -11.05
N LEU A 150 -5.75 -11.39 -10.15
CA LEU A 150 -4.96 -12.62 -10.07
C LEU A 150 -5.00 -13.38 -11.41
N GLY A 151 -6.17 -13.50 -12.03
CA GLY A 151 -6.33 -14.13 -13.35
C GLY A 151 -5.56 -13.45 -14.48
N LYS A 152 -5.32 -12.14 -14.40
CA LYS A 152 -4.46 -11.37 -15.31
C LYS A 152 -2.95 -11.60 -15.07
N GLY A 153 -2.58 -12.35 -14.04
CA GLY A 153 -1.19 -12.62 -13.67
C GLY A 153 -0.57 -11.56 -12.77
N TYR A 154 -1.37 -10.66 -12.19
CA TYR A 154 -0.87 -9.70 -11.20
C TYR A 154 -0.49 -10.39 -9.89
N THR A 155 0.44 -9.77 -9.15
CA THR A 155 0.83 -10.25 -7.83
C THR A 155 -0.35 -10.20 -6.86
N ILE A 156 -0.32 -11.03 -5.81
CA ILE A 156 -1.25 -11.03 -4.68
C ILE A 156 -1.33 -9.63 -4.05
N GLU A 157 -0.21 -8.90 -3.98
CA GLU A 157 -0.18 -7.53 -3.46
C GLU A 157 -1.00 -6.58 -4.35
N ALA A 158 -0.75 -6.58 -5.66
CA ALA A 158 -1.49 -5.75 -6.60
C ALA A 158 -2.98 -6.13 -6.66
N ALA A 159 -3.29 -7.42 -6.66
CA ALA A 159 -4.67 -7.91 -6.64
C ALA A 159 -5.40 -7.53 -5.35
N LEU A 160 -4.72 -7.55 -4.20
CA LEU A 160 -5.28 -7.09 -2.93
C LEU A 160 -5.56 -5.59 -2.95
N ILE A 161 -4.65 -4.79 -3.53
CA ILE A 161 -4.83 -3.36 -3.70
C ILE A 161 -6.06 -3.08 -4.58
N LEU A 162 -6.17 -3.71 -5.74
CA LEU A 162 -7.34 -3.55 -6.62
C LEU A 162 -8.64 -3.99 -5.93
N ALA A 163 -8.59 -5.07 -5.14
CA ALA A 163 -9.74 -5.52 -4.34
C ALA A 163 -10.20 -4.49 -3.30
N GLU A 164 -9.30 -3.65 -2.77
CA GLU A 164 -9.66 -2.57 -1.84
C GLU A 164 -10.54 -1.50 -2.50
N PHE A 165 -10.34 -1.26 -3.80
CA PHE A 165 -11.06 -0.26 -4.58
C PHE A 165 -12.15 -0.86 -5.48
N ALA A 166 -12.62 -2.07 -5.19
CA ALA A 166 -13.58 -2.77 -6.04
C ALA A 166 -14.89 -2.01 -6.31
N THR A 167 -15.25 -1.03 -5.48
CA THR A 167 -16.44 -0.17 -5.64
C THR A 167 -16.16 1.15 -6.37
N ASP A 168 -14.91 1.44 -6.71
CA ASP A 168 -14.44 2.68 -7.35
C ASP A 168 -13.72 2.30 -8.65
N GLN A 169 -14.48 2.27 -9.74
CA GLN A 169 -13.98 1.81 -11.05
C GLN A 169 -12.89 2.72 -11.60
N ASP A 170 -12.98 4.04 -11.38
CA ASP A 170 -11.96 5.01 -11.81
C ASP A 170 -10.64 4.75 -11.07
N ALA A 171 -10.71 4.49 -9.76
CA ALA A 171 -9.53 4.13 -8.97
C ALA A 171 -8.92 2.79 -9.42
N VAL A 172 -9.74 1.79 -9.76
CA VAL A 172 -9.29 0.50 -10.31
C VAL A 172 -8.56 0.70 -11.63
N GLU A 173 -9.11 1.48 -12.55
CA GLU A 173 -8.49 1.77 -13.86
C GLU A 173 -7.16 2.53 -13.71
N GLU A 174 -7.10 3.52 -12.81
CA GLU A 174 -5.85 4.22 -12.50
C GLU A 174 -4.79 3.26 -11.94
N LEU A 175 -5.17 2.39 -11.00
CA LEU A 175 -4.25 1.41 -10.42
C LEU A 175 -3.79 0.36 -11.45
N GLU A 176 -4.65 -0.09 -12.36
CA GLU A 176 -4.27 -1.01 -13.44
C GLU A 176 -3.27 -0.36 -14.41
N SER A 177 -3.46 0.91 -14.78
CA SER A 177 -2.46 1.65 -15.57
C SER A 177 -1.14 1.77 -14.82
N VAL A 178 -1.16 2.08 -13.52
CA VAL A 178 0.06 2.18 -12.72
C VAL A 178 0.78 0.84 -12.59
N ILE A 179 0.05 -0.27 -12.45
CA ILE A 179 0.64 -1.62 -12.44
C ILE A 179 1.36 -1.91 -13.76
N ALA A 180 0.79 -1.48 -14.89
CA ALA A 180 1.35 -1.73 -16.22
C ALA A 180 2.54 -0.81 -16.55
N ASP A 181 2.41 0.48 -16.28
CA ASP A 181 3.31 1.51 -16.79
C ASP A 181 4.37 1.95 -15.77
N GLU A 182 4.01 2.01 -14.48
CA GLU A 182 4.86 2.52 -13.40
C GLU A 182 4.70 1.70 -12.09
N PRO A 183 4.99 0.38 -12.08
CA PRO A 183 4.67 -0.50 -10.96
C PRO A 183 5.33 -0.09 -9.64
N ASP A 184 6.51 0.53 -9.72
CA ASP A 184 7.23 1.11 -8.58
C ASP A 184 6.46 2.25 -7.87
N MET A 185 5.46 2.83 -8.55
CA MET A 185 4.62 3.92 -8.05
C MET A 185 3.30 3.45 -7.43
N LEU A 186 3.02 2.14 -7.49
CA LEU A 186 1.77 1.56 -7.03
C LEU A 186 1.45 1.94 -5.57
N ALA A 187 2.42 1.84 -4.67
CA ALA A 187 2.23 2.18 -3.26
C ALA A 187 1.85 3.66 -3.05
N HIS A 188 2.43 4.57 -3.85
CA HIS A 188 2.14 6.01 -3.78
C HIS A 188 0.76 6.35 -4.31
N VAL A 189 0.37 5.78 -5.45
CA VAL A 189 -0.95 6.01 -6.04
C VAL A 189 -2.02 5.42 -5.14
N THR A 190 -1.81 4.19 -4.66
CA THR A 190 -2.70 3.52 -3.68
C THR A 190 -2.94 4.42 -2.47
N GLN A 191 -1.88 4.96 -1.87
CA GLN A 191 -2.03 5.83 -0.70
C GLN A 191 -2.78 7.13 -1.03
N GLN A 192 -2.59 7.70 -2.22
CA GLN A 192 -3.31 8.92 -2.63
C GLN A 192 -4.80 8.67 -2.81
N LEU A 193 -5.16 7.52 -3.39
CA LEU A 193 -6.54 7.10 -3.55
C LEU A 193 -7.18 6.85 -2.19
N ARG A 194 -6.49 6.21 -1.24
CA ARG A 194 -6.92 6.09 0.16
C ARG A 194 -7.16 7.46 0.79
N ASP A 195 -6.18 8.37 0.71
CA ASP A 195 -6.28 9.71 1.28
C ASP A 195 -7.41 10.54 0.62
N SER A 196 -7.70 10.30 -0.66
CA SER A 196 -8.81 10.94 -1.39
C SER A 196 -10.17 10.41 -0.91
N ARG A 197 -10.32 9.08 -0.86
CA ARG A 197 -11.50 8.39 -0.34
C ARG A 197 -11.80 8.81 1.09
N ASP A 198 -10.80 8.81 1.96
CA ASP A 198 -10.99 9.13 3.38
C ASP A 198 -11.37 10.62 3.57
N ARG A 199 -10.81 11.53 2.76
CA ARG A 199 -11.22 12.94 2.77
C ARG A 199 -12.65 13.15 2.27
N ALA A 200 -13.06 12.41 1.23
CA ALA A 200 -14.41 12.45 0.69
C ALA A 200 -15.42 11.89 1.71
N ALA A 201 -15.13 10.73 2.30
CA ALA A 201 -15.95 10.13 3.34
C ALA A 201 -16.09 11.03 4.58
N ALA A 202 -15.01 11.69 5.00
CA ALA A 202 -15.07 12.66 6.11
C ALA A 202 -15.94 13.89 5.79
N LEU A 203 -15.94 14.35 4.54
CA LEU A 203 -16.79 15.45 4.10
C LEU A 203 -18.26 15.03 4.06
N GLU A 204 -18.54 13.84 3.51
CA GLU A 204 -19.87 13.26 3.44
C GLU A 204 -20.45 13.03 4.83
N ALA A 205 -19.67 12.44 5.75
CA ALA A 205 -20.09 12.21 7.12
C ALA A 205 -20.44 13.52 7.85
N LEU A 206 -19.60 14.55 7.72
CA LEU A 206 -19.88 15.87 8.31
C LEU A 206 -21.13 16.51 7.68
N THR A 207 -21.29 16.41 6.36
CA THR A 207 -22.47 16.95 5.66
C THR A 207 -23.75 16.27 6.13
N ALA A 208 -23.75 14.94 6.20
CA ALA A 208 -24.87 14.15 6.68
C ALA A 208 -25.22 14.47 8.15
N GLU A 209 -24.21 14.68 9.01
CA GLU A 209 -24.43 15.11 10.39
C GLU A 209 -25.14 16.46 10.47
N LEU A 210 -24.69 17.44 9.67
CA LEU A 210 -25.28 18.78 9.62
C LEU A 210 -26.72 18.75 9.10
N GLU A 211 -26.97 17.99 8.04
CA GLU A 211 -28.31 17.83 7.46
C GLU A 211 -29.26 17.10 8.43
N ALA A 212 -28.78 16.06 9.12
CA ALA A 212 -29.55 15.37 10.16
C ALA A 212 -29.90 16.28 11.35
N ALA A 213 -29.04 17.26 11.65
CA ALA A 213 -29.33 18.31 12.62
C ALA A 213 -30.28 19.40 12.09
N GLY A 214 -30.78 19.28 10.86
CA GLY A 214 -31.67 20.25 10.22
C GLY A 214 -30.96 21.49 9.68
N THR A 215 -29.63 21.47 9.60
CA THR A 215 -28.84 22.59 9.08
C THR A 215 -28.77 22.51 7.56
N THR A 216 -29.12 23.59 6.86
CA THR A 216 -28.93 23.67 5.41
C THR A 216 -27.44 23.82 5.07
N VAL A 217 -26.91 22.92 4.25
CA VAL A 217 -25.52 23.00 3.76
C VAL A 217 -25.52 23.54 2.33
N VAL A 218 -24.75 24.60 2.07
CA VAL A 218 -24.61 25.17 0.72
C VAL A 218 -23.25 24.82 0.11
N GLU A 219 -23.26 24.55 -1.19
CA GLU A 219 -22.05 24.16 -1.95
C GLU A 219 -21.00 25.28 -1.96
N ARG A 220 -21.43 26.55 -2.04
CA ARG A 220 -20.51 27.68 -2.14
C ARG A 220 -21.02 28.88 -1.34
N ALA A 221 -20.11 29.54 -0.64
CA ALA A 221 -20.35 30.82 0.01
C ALA A 221 -19.22 31.82 -0.26
N GLY A 222 -19.58 33.00 -0.75
CA GLY A 222 -18.65 34.08 -1.06
C GLY A 222 -18.62 35.19 -0.01
N TYR A 223 -18.00 36.32 -0.38
CA TYR A 223 -17.76 37.46 0.50
C TYR A 223 -18.34 38.77 -0.05
N ASP A 224 -18.92 38.74 -1.24
CA ASP A 224 -19.26 39.91 -2.05
C ASP A 224 -20.72 39.89 -2.51
N GLY A 225 -21.11 40.99 -3.16
CA GLY A 225 -22.49 41.26 -3.58
C GLY A 225 -23.02 40.36 -4.71
N ASP A 226 -22.10 39.68 -5.40
CA ASP A 226 -22.40 38.80 -6.54
C ASP A 226 -22.63 37.35 -6.10
N SER A 227 -22.33 37.05 -4.84
CA SER A 227 -22.51 35.74 -4.25
C SER A 227 -23.96 35.54 -3.79
N GLU A 228 -24.58 34.43 -4.24
CA GLU A 228 -25.93 34.01 -3.82
C GLU A 228 -25.98 33.73 -2.31
N ASN A 229 -24.94 33.08 -1.79
CA ASN A 229 -24.76 32.80 -0.38
C ASN A 229 -23.54 33.56 0.15
N VAL A 230 -23.71 34.32 1.24
CA VAL A 230 -22.64 35.16 1.80
C VAL A 230 -22.34 34.74 3.23
N ARG A 231 -21.05 34.70 3.57
CA ARG A 231 -20.59 34.41 4.93
C ARG A 231 -21.10 35.47 5.90
N VAL A 232 -21.58 35.06 7.06
CA VAL A 232 -22.04 35.97 8.13
C VAL A 232 -20.99 37.04 8.47
N SER A 233 -19.70 36.67 8.47
CA SER A 233 -18.58 37.59 8.74
C SER A 233 -18.49 38.79 7.79
N SER A 234 -19.14 38.71 6.62
CA SER A 234 -19.17 39.76 5.59
C SER A 234 -20.43 40.61 5.62
N LEU A 235 -21.36 40.37 6.55
CA LEU A 235 -22.67 41.02 6.58
C LEU A 235 -22.88 41.92 7.80
N ASN A 236 -23.68 42.96 7.60
CA ASN A 236 -24.32 43.77 8.63
C ASN A 236 -25.83 43.56 8.55
N ARG A 237 -26.50 43.57 9.71
CA ARG A 237 -27.96 43.59 9.82
C ARG A 237 -28.52 44.93 9.30
N ALA A 238 -29.82 45.01 9.06
CA ALA A 238 -30.49 46.21 8.55
C ALA A 238 -30.23 47.50 9.38
N GLY A 239 -29.91 47.36 10.68
CA GLY A 239 -29.54 48.48 11.56
C GLY A 239 -28.08 48.96 11.44
N GLY A 240 -27.27 48.36 10.55
CA GLY A 240 -25.85 48.69 10.38
C GLY A 240 -24.90 47.90 11.29
N GLU A 241 -25.44 47.19 12.29
CA GLU A 241 -24.65 46.36 13.20
C GLU A 241 -24.10 45.09 12.53
N PRO A 242 -22.89 44.62 12.92
CA PRO A 242 -22.37 43.33 12.56
C PRO A 242 -23.36 42.15 12.68
N ALA A 243 -23.56 41.39 11.61
CA ALA A 243 -24.17 40.07 11.71
C ALA A 243 -23.30 39.12 12.55
N THR A 244 -23.97 38.19 13.24
CA THR A 244 -23.45 37.20 14.17
C THR A 244 -23.87 35.80 13.73
N GLU A 245 -23.30 34.75 14.32
CA GLU A 245 -23.60 33.37 13.93
C GLU A 245 -25.08 33.00 14.09
N GLU A 246 -25.80 33.65 15.00
CA GLU A 246 -27.25 33.49 15.20
C GLU A 246 -28.09 33.93 13.98
N ASP A 247 -27.52 34.75 13.09
CA ASP A 247 -28.19 35.19 11.86
C ASP A 247 -28.06 34.17 10.72
N ALA A 248 -27.22 33.14 10.89
CA ALA A 248 -27.00 32.13 9.87
C ALA A 248 -28.25 31.28 9.66
N ASN A 249 -28.62 31.07 8.40
CA ASN A 249 -29.68 30.12 8.01
C ASN A 249 -29.12 28.90 7.24
N ALA A 250 -27.81 28.90 6.98
CA ALA A 250 -27.11 27.80 6.36
C ALA A 250 -25.63 27.77 6.80
N VAL A 251 -24.93 26.72 6.42
CA VAL A 251 -23.48 26.60 6.56
C VAL A 251 -22.83 26.22 5.24
N HIS A 252 -21.58 26.62 5.06
CA HIS A 252 -20.73 26.13 4.00
C HIS A 252 -19.56 25.34 4.62
N VAL A 253 -19.37 24.10 4.19
CA VAL A 253 -18.23 23.29 4.64
C VAL A 253 -16.97 23.71 3.89
N VAL A 254 -15.94 24.08 4.64
CA VAL A 254 -14.63 24.46 4.12
C VAL A 254 -13.62 23.42 4.52
N THR A 255 -12.95 22.86 3.52
CA THR A 255 -11.77 22.01 3.72
C THR A 255 -10.53 22.89 3.80
N SER A 256 -9.86 22.86 4.95
CA SER A 256 -8.59 23.54 5.17
C SER A 256 -7.45 22.86 4.38
N TYR A 257 -6.29 23.51 4.38
CA TYR A 257 -5.10 23.00 3.69
C TYR A 257 -4.55 21.67 4.24
N ASN A 258 -4.93 21.27 5.46
CA ASN A 258 -4.53 20.01 6.08
C ASN A 258 -5.63 18.95 6.00
N GLY A 259 -6.68 19.18 5.19
CA GLY A 259 -7.77 18.24 4.98
C GLY A 259 -8.81 18.24 6.09
N HIS A 260 -8.72 19.14 7.06
CA HIS A 260 -9.72 19.29 8.11
C HIS A 260 -10.94 20.03 7.58
N HIS A 261 -12.11 19.45 7.77
CA HIS A 261 -13.38 20.07 7.39
C HIS A 261 -13.92 20.89 8.56
N SER A 262 -14.33 22.11 8.27
CA SER A 262 -14.92 23.03 9.24
C SER A 262 -16.12 23.71 8.62
N THR A 263 -17.08 24.14 9.42
CA THR A 263 -18.25 24.87 8.94
C THR A 263 -18.02 26.37 9.03
N VAL A 264 -18.58 27.10 8.07
CA VAL A 264 -18.65 28.55 8.10
C VAL A 264 -20.13 28.94 8.08
N PRO A 265 -20.60 29.80 9.00
CA PRO A 265 -21.97 30.27 9.03
C PRO A 265 -22.27 31.20 7.85
N VAL A 266 -23.42 30.99 7.22
CA VAL A 266 -23.81 31.61 5.95
C VAL A 266 -25.25 32.10 6.02
N VAL A 267 -25.52 33.21 5.33
CA VAL A 267 -26.86 33.69 5.06
C VAL A 267 -27.16 33.52 3.58
N THR A 268 -28.10 32.64 3.25
CA THR A 268 -28.71 32.49 1.93
C THR A 268 -29.85 33.50 1.78
N GLY A 269 -30.08 34.02 0.57
CA GLY A 269 -31.11 35.04 0.36
C GLY A 269 -30.89 36.35 1.15
N TRP A 270 -29.63 36.65 1.49
CA TRP A 270 -29.25 37.73 2.42
C TRP A 270 -29.78 39.12 2.02
N LYS A 271 -29.92 39.39 0.71
CA LYS A 271 -30.50 40.65 0.20
C LYS A 271 -31.98 40.78 0.57
N ASP A 272 -32.74 39.70 0.40
CA ASP A 272 -34.18 39.67 0.70
C ASP A 272 -34.44 39.72 2.20
N LEU A 273 -33.50 39.21 2.99
CA LEU A 273 -33.50 39.30 4.45
C LEU A 273 -33.01 40.67 4.99
N GLY A 274 -32.69 41.62 4.10
CA GLY A 274 -32.31 42.99 4.46
C GLY A 274 -30.89 43.14 5.02
N PHE A 275 -30.02 42.15 4.84
CA PHE A 275 -28.61 42.28 5.17
C PHE A 275 -27.89 43.16 4.14
N THR A 276 -26.85 43.85 4.60
CA THR A 276 -25.96 44.65 3.75
C THR A 276 -24.53 44.15 3.90
N LEU A 277 -23.67 44.38 2.91
CA LEU A 277 -22.26 44.00 3.02
C LEU A 277 -21.57 44.90 4.05
N ARG A 278 -20.90 44.27 5.03
CA ARG A 278 -20.12 44.97 6.06
C ARG A 278 -18.98 45.79 5.45
N TYR A 279 -18.39 45.27 4.39
CA TYR A 279 -17.25 45.89 3.72
C TYR A 279 -17.68 46.40 2.35
N SER A 280 -18.29 47.58 2.31
CA SER A 280 -18.53 48.31 1.06
C SER A 280 -17.44 49.38 0.89
N GLY A 281 -16.49 49.16 -0.03
CA GLY A 281 -15.63 50.23 -0.54
C GLY A 281 -14.20 50.37 -0.01
N TYR A 282 -13.68 49.46 0.82
CA TYR A 282 -12.25 49.52 1.16
C TYR A 282 -11.40 48.94 0.02
N GLY A 283 -10.72 49.84 -0.69
CA GLY A 283 -9.60 49.53 -1.56
C GLY A 283 -8.66 48.58 -0.83
N ALA A 284 -8.60 47.34 -1.33
CA ALA A 284 -7.61 46.39 -0.90
C ALA A 284 -6.23 47.03 -1.07
N SER A 285 -5.37 46.94 -0.05
CA SER A 285 -3.96 47.26 -0.24
C SER A 285 -3.46 46.53 -1.47
N ALA A 286 -2.56 47.14 -2.23
CA ALA A 286 -2.02 46.70 -3.52
C ALA A 286 -1.22 45.39 -3.47
N ALA A 287 -1.80 44.33 -2.92
CA ALA A 287 -1.35 42.96 -3.03
C ALA A 287 -2.40 42.21 -3.87
N ASN A 288 -2.09 42.06 -5.16
CA ASN A 288 -2.68 41.16 -6.14
C ASN A 288 -4.20 40.95 -6.07
N LYS A 289 -4.98 41.80 -6.77
CA LYS A 289 -6.38 41.51 -7.07
C LYS A 289 -6.72 41.71 -8.55
N GLY A 290 -6.75 40.60 -9.27
CA GLY A 290 -7.82 40.27 -10.23
C GLY A 290 -8.39 38.90 -9.82
N PRO A 291 -9.49 38.40 -10.44
CA PRO A 291 -9.73 36.96 -10.43
C PRO A 291 -8.41 36.28 -10.82
N MET A 292 -8.01 35.22 -10.09
CA MET A 292 -6.78 34.51 -10.42
C MET A 292 -6.77 34.27 -11.93
N THR A 293 -5.68 34.66 -12.60
CA THR A 293 -5.50 34.32 -14.01
C THR A 293 -5.60 32.80 -14.16
N GLU A 294 -5.93 32.31 -15.34
CA GLU A 294 -5.95 30.85 -15.57
C GLU A 294 -4.59 30.22 -15.21
N ASP A 295 -3.50 30.93 -15.46
CA ASP A 295 -2.16 30.53 -15.02
C ASP A 295 -2.02 30.47 -13.49
N GLN A 296 -2.49 31.47 -12.75
CA GLN A 296 -2.47 31.45 -11.28
C GLN A 296 -3.39 30.35 -10.71
N LYS A 297 -4.49 30.04 -11.38
CA LYS A 297 -5.36 28.90 -11.03
C LYS A 297 -4.66 27.57 -11.27
N ALA A 298 -3.98 27.42 -12.41
CA ALA A 298 -3.19 26.24 -12.71
C ALA A 298 -2.05 26.07 -11.70
N GLU A 299 -1.27 27.12 -11.41
CA GLU A 299 -0.21 27.10 -10.40
C GLU A 299 -0.73 26.71 -9.01
N ARG A 300 -1.86 27.30 -8.60
CA ARG A 300 -2.47 26.96 -7.30
C ARG A 300 -2.98 25.52 -7.28
N LYS A 301 -3.54 25.02 -8.38
CA LYS A 301 -3.98 23.62 -8.50
C LYS A 301 -2.78 22.69 -8.35
N THR A 302 -1.71 22.90 -9.10
CA THR A 302 -0.46 22.13 -9.01
C THR A 302 0.14 22.18 -7.60
N LEU A 303 0.11 23.35 -6.95
CA LEU A 303 0.60 23.50 -5.57
C LEU A 303 -0.22 22.65 -4.60
N ILE A 304 -1.55 22.67 -4.70
CA ILE A 304 -2.45 21.88 -3.85
C ILE A 304 -2.20 20.40 -4.08
N GLU A 305 -2.07 19.99 -5.34
CA GLU A 305 -1.80 18.62 -5.74
C GLU A 305 -0.47 18.14 -5.17
N ASN A 306 0.64 18.84 -5.41
CA ASN A 306 1.96 18.49 -4.88
C ASN A 306 1.99 18.39 -3.36
N ASN A 307 1.25 19.26 -2.66
CA ASN A 307 1.13 19.18 -1.20
C ASN A 307 0.44 17.89 -0.76
N LYS A 308 -0.60 17.44 -1.48
CA LYS A 308 -1.26 16.15 -1.21
C LYS A 308 -0.30 15.00 -1.52
N LEU A 309 0.43 15.06 -2.65
CA LEU A 309 1.43 14.04 -3.00
C LEU A 309 2.47 13.87 -1.88
N MET A 310 2.96 14.97 -1.30
CA MET A 310 3.93 14.91 -0.19
C MET A 310 3.38 14.27 1.08
N GLN A 311 2.10 14.50 1.39
CA GLN A 311 1.44 13.88 2.54
C GLN A 311 1.35 12.38 2.35
N SER A 312 0.83 11.91 1.20
CA SER A 312 0.75 10.48 0.88
C SER A 312 2.14 9.84 0.84
N ALA A 313 3.12 10.50 0.24
CA ALA A 313 4.50 10.01 0.17
C ALA A 313 5.14 9.86 1.56
N THR A 314 4.70 10.63 2.57
CA THR A 314 5.19 10.49 3.94
C THR A 314 4.76 9.17 4.56
N VAL A 315 3.51 8.75 4.33
CA VAL A 315 3.03 7.44 4.79
C VAL A 315 3.82 6.32 4.11
N VAL A 316 3.97 6.39 2.79
CA VAL A 316 4.70 5.37 2.01
C VAL A 316 6.18 5.30 2.42
N ARG A 317 6.86 6.42 2.68
CA ARG A 317 8.24 6.42 3.21
C ARG A 317 8.35 5.77 4.58
N ARG A 318 7.41 6.07 5.48
CA ARG A 318 7.41 5.50 6.84
C ARG A 318 7.21 3.99 6.79
N ASP A 319 6.29 3.52 5.98
CA ASP A 319 6.05 2.08 5.75
C ASP A 319 7.24 1.39 5.09
N PHE A 320 7.91 2.06 4.16
CA PHE A 320 9.17 1.59 3.58
C PHE A 320 10.24 1.42 4.66
N VAL A 321 10.45 2.43 5.52
CA VAL A 321 11.45 2.36 6.61
C VAL A 321 11.09 1.24 7.59
N LYS A 322 9.82 1.11 7.96
CA LYS A 322 9.34 0.03 8.83
C LYS A 322 9.64 -1.35 8.24
N SER A 323 9.33 -1.55 6.97
CA SER A 323 9.61 -2.79 6.24
C SER A 323 11.11 -3.06 6.09
N LEU A 324 11.90 -2.01 5.88
CA LEU A 324 13.36 -2.08 5.81
C LEU A 324 13.96 -2.55 7.13
N LEU A 325 13.48 -2.02 8.26
CA LEU A 325 13.97 -2.35 9.60
C LEU A 325 13.49 -3.71 10.11
N ALA A 326 12.35 -4.21 9.62
CA ALA A 326 11.85 -5.55 9.92
C ALA A 326 12.74 -6.67 9.36
N LYS A 327 13.55 -6.40 8.33
CA LYS A 327 14.50 -7.38 7.76
C LYS A 327 15.49 -7.86 8.81
N LYS A 328 16.01 -9.09 8.66
CA LYS A 328 16.94 -9.72 9.62
C LYS A 328 18.24 -8.93 9.82
N GLN A 329 18.75 -8.32 8.76
CA GLN A 329 19.97 -7.53 8.77
C GLN A 329 19.64 -6.05 8.58
N PRO A 330 20.35 -5.14 9.27
CA PRO A 330 20.18 -3.71 9.06
C PRO A 330 20.66 -3.30 7.65
N PRO A 331 20.13 -2.20 7.10
CA PRO A 331 20.46 -1.79 5.75
C PRO A 331 21.94 -1.39 5.61
N LYS A 332 22.57 -1.71 4.47
CA LYS A 332 24.00 -1.49 4.27
C LYS A 332 24.39 -0.03 4.52
N GLY A 333 25.42 0.17 5.35
CA GLY A 333 26.00 1.49 5.70
C GLY A 333 25.16 2.32 6.68
N TRP A 334 24.21 1.71 7.39
CA TRP A 334 23.41 2.41 8.40
C TRP A 334 24.26 3.12 9.46
N GLN A 335 25.46 2.58 9.78
CA GLN A 335 26.39 3.21 10.72
C GLN A 335 26.85 4.58 10.21
N HIS A 336 27.27 4.66 8.94
CA HIS A 336 27.64 5.93 8.32
C HIS A 336 26.45 6.90 8.31
N PHE A 337 25.26 6.43 7.95
CA PHE A 337 24.06 7.28 7.94
C PHE A 337 23.75 7.89 9.31
N THR A 338 23.78 7.08 10.37
CA THR A 338 23.48 7.54 11.73
C THR A 338 24.54 8.53 12.24
N VAL A 339 25.83 8.24 12.02
CA VAL A 339 26.91 9.17 12.36
C VAL A 339 26.80 10.47 11.57
N HIS A 340 26.53 10.38 10.26
CA HIS A 340 26.34 11.55 9.40
C HIS A 340 25.16 12.40 9.88
N ALA A 341 24.02 11.78 10.19
CA ALA A 341 22.85 12.48 10.70
C ALA A 341 23.14 13.22 12.02
N ILE A 342 23.81 12.57 12.97
CA ILE A 342 24.13 13.17 14.27
C ILE A 342 25.13 14.33 14.12
N THR A 343 26.10 14.22 13.23
CA THR A 343 27.17 15.23 13.07
C THR A 343 26.79 16.40 12.17
N HIS A 344 26.03 16.16 11.10
CA HIS A 344 25.68 17.18 10.11
C HIS A 344 24.28 17.76 10.35
N HIS A 345 23.39 16.99 10.98
CA HIS A 345 21.99 17.35 11.22
C HIS A 345 21.58 17.12 12.69
N PRO A 346 22.37 17.59 13.69
CA PRO A 346 22.22 17.23 15.10
C PRO A 346 20.82 17.51 15.66
N GLU A 347 20.24 18.67 15.34
CA GLU A 347 18.90 19.06 15.79
C GLU A 347 17.80 18.14 15.23
N THR A 348 17.96 17.66 13.99
CA THR A 348 17.03 16.71 13.38
C THR A 348 17.19 15.33 14.01
N ALA A 349 18.43 14.87 14.20
CA ALA A 349 18.71 13.58 14.84
C ALA A 349 18.24 13.54 16.31
N SER A 350 18.31 14.65 17.04
CA SER A 350 17.83 14.75 18.43
C SER A 350 16.34 15.08 18.55
N GLY A 351 15.75 15.73 17.54
CA GLY A 351 14.38 16.24 17.55
C GLY A 351 13.30 15.22 17.18
N TYR A 352 13.65 13.93 17.15
CA TYR A 352 12.80 12.83 16.70
C TYR A 352 11.40 12.81 17.30
N GLU A 353 10.47 12.19 16.58
CA GLU A 353 9.12 11.92 17.07
C GLU A 353 9.03 10.47 17.54
N GLY A 354 8.86 10.28 18.85
CA GLY A 354 9.00 8.97 19.48
C GLY A 354 7.97 7.94 18.98
N THR A 355 6.73 8.36 18.73
CA THR A 355 5.67 7.45 18.25
C THR A 355 5.97 6.96 16.84
N VAL A 356 6.36 7.85 15.93
CA VAL A 356 6.82 7.46 14.58
C VAL A 356 8.05 6.56 14.63
N ALA A 357 9.02 6.84 15.50
CA ALA A 357 10.20 5.98 15.65
C ALA A 357 9.80 4.58 16.16
N ALA A 358 8.88 4.50 17.12
CA ALA A 358 8.38 3.22 17.62
C ALA A 358 7.62 2.42 16.56
N GLU A 359 6.80 3.11 15.76
CA GLU A 359 6.09 2.51 14.64
C GLU A 359 7.06 1.94 13.60
N MET A 360 8.05 2.73 13.18
CA MET A 360 9.11 2.31 12.25
C MET A 360 9.92 1.12 12.79
N ALA A 361 10.19 1.10 14.10
CA ALA A 361 10.91 -0.01 14.73
C ALA A 361 10.06 -1.29 14.87
N GLY A 362 8.75 -1.23 14.63
CA GLY A 362 7.82 -2.33 14.94
C GLY A 362 7.75 -2.61 16.44
N ALA A 363 7.98 -1.59 17.28
CA ALA A 363 8.01 -1.73 18.71
C ALA A 363 6.62 -1.99 19.29
N LYS A 364 6.51 -2.95 20.21
CA LYS A 364 5.30 -3.14 21.03
C LYS A 364 5.32 -2.13 22.18
N THR A 365 4.67 -1.00 21.97
CA THR A 365 4.56 0.09 22.94
C THR A 365 3.39 -0.15 23.89
N GLY A 366 3.53 0.27 25.14
CA GLY A 366 2.44 0.27 26.11
C GLY A 366 1.52 1.47 25.94
N GLU A 367 0.83 1.86 27.01
CA GLU A 367 0.00 3.07 27.05
C GLU A 367 0.80 4.32 26.68
N THR A 368 0.16 5.20 25.93
CA THR A 368 0.70 6.52 25.58
C THR A 368 0.70 7.43 26.81
N SER A 369 1.74 8.24 26.98
CA SER A 369 1.85 9.18 28.10
C SER A 369 2.21 10.57 27.63
N ASP A 370 1.49 11.58 28.12
CA ASP A 370 1.78 13.01 27.88
C ASP A 370 2.90 13.54 28.78
N ARG A 371 3.59 12.67 29.52
CA ARG A 371 4.68 13.07 30.41
C ARG A 371 5.83 13.65 29.58
N TRP A 372 6.33 14.81 30.01
CA TRP A 372 7.49 15.45 29.39
C TRP A 372 8.69 14.50 29.33
N GLY A 373 9.29 14.37 28.14
CA GLY A 373 10.42 13.48 27.88
C GLY A 373 10.06 11.99 27.79
N TRP A 374 8.78 11.63 27.76
CA TRP A 374 8.35 10.26 27.51
C TRP A 374 8.64 9.85 26.06
N ASN A 375 9.11 8.61 25.88
CA ASN A 375 9.41 8.05 24.56
C ASN A 375 8.97 6.57 24.55
N PRO A 376 8.08 6.16 23.64
CA PRO A 376 7.58 4.78 23.59
C PRO A 376 8.67 3.73 23.30
N LEU A 377 9.78 4.11 22.67
CA LEU A 377 10.93 3.22 22.48
C LEU A 377 11.70 2.94 23.77
N ARG A 378 11.54 3.75 24.83
CA ARG A 378 12.22 3.53 26.11
C ARG A 378 11.91 2.14 26.66
N ASP A 379 10.63 1.77 26.70
CA ASP A 379 10.20 0.49 27.22
C ASP A 379 10.60 -0.66 26.29
N HIS A 380 10.59 -0.41 24.98
CA HIS A 380 11.03 -1.38 23.98
C HIS A 380 12.52 -1.75 24.17
N VAL A 381 13.39 -0.74 24.27
CA VAL A 381 14.84 -0.92 24.46
C VAL A 381 15.16 -1.48 25.85
N ALA A 382 14.36 -1.16 26.88
CA ALA A 382 14.53 -1.74 28.21
C ALA A 382 14.24 -3.26 28.25
N ARG A 383 13.37 -3.77 27.38
CA ARG A 383 12.98 -5.19 27.34
C ARG A 383 13.97 -6.09 26.61
N SER A 384 14.81 -5.54 25.73
CA SER A 384 15.70 -6.33 24.89
C SER A 384 16.93 -5.54 24.45
N THR A 385 18.10 -6.17 24.55
CA THR A 385 19.35 -5.66 23.96
C THR A 385 19.58 -6.20 22.54
N ALA A 386 18.65 -6.99 21.99
CA ALA A 386 18.76 -7.52 20.65
C ALA A 386 18.46 -6.43 19.61
N ARG A 387 19.32 -6.34 18.60
CA ARG A 387 19.17 -5.43 17.45
C ARG A 387 18.97 -3.95 17.82
N PRO A 388 19.81 -3.35 18.69
CA PRO A 388 19.66 -1.95 19.09
C PRO A 388 19.77 -0.98 17.91
N GLU A 389 20.43 -1.39 16.83
CA GLU A 389 20.52 -0.61 15.59
C GLU A 389 19.16 -0.28 14.97
N VAL A 390 18.14 -1.14 15.14
CA VAL A 390 16.78 -0.87 14.62
C VAL A 390 16.19 0.37 15.28
N SER A 391 16.26 0.45 16.60
CA SER A 391 15.75 1.62 17.35
C SER A 391 16.54 2.88 17.03
N LEU A 392 17.87 2.78 16.89
CA LEU A 392 18.71 3.92 16.56
C LEU A 392 18.41 4.47 15.16
N ILE A 393 18.29 3.61 14.15
CA ILE A 393 17.96 4.04 12.78
C ILE A 393 16.54 4.64 12.76
N ALA A 394 15.58 4.01 13.43
CA ALA A 394 14.21 4.50 13.50
C ALA A 394 14.10 5.90 14.12
N LEU A 395 14.82 6.17 15.22
CA LEU A 395 14.88 7.50 15.84
C LEU A 395 15.41 8.55 14.85
N VAL A 396 16.52 8.25 14.17
CA VAL A 396 17.12 9.16 13.20
C VAL A 396 16.15 9.42 12.03
N CYS A 397 15.56 8.37 11.45
CA CYS A 397 14.58 8.50 10.37
C CYS A 397 13.34 9.30 10.80
N ALA A 398 12.81 9.04 11.99
CA ALA A 398 11.67 9.79 12.54
C ALA A 398 12.00 11.28 12.76
N GLY A 399 13.25 11.60 13.10
CA GLY A 399 13.77 12.96 13.10
C GLY A 399 13.62 13.66 11.76
N TYR A 400 14.07 13.03 10.68
CA TYR A 400 13.92 13.58 9.33
C TYR A 400 12.46 13.66 8.88
N GLU A 401 11.66 12.62 9.10
CA GLU A 401 10.25 12.62 8.69
C GLU A 401 9.45 13.72 9.40
N LYS A 402 9.82 14.09 10.64
CA LYS A 402 9.19 15.20 11.34
C LYS A 402 9.47 16.57 10.69
N THR A 403 10.63 16.73 10.04
CA THR A 403 11.00 18.00 9.42
C THR A 403 10.53 18.13 7.97
N ILE A 404 10.14 17.03 7.33
CA ILE A 404 9.57 17.05 5.98
C ILE A 404 8.10 17.49 6.06
N ALA A 405 7.89 18.79 5.86
CA ALA A 405 6.55 19.36 5.71
C ALA A 405 5.99 19.12 4.30
N LYS A 406 4.67 19.22 4.16
CA LYS A 406 3.95 19.02 2.89
C LYS A 406 4.38 19.94 1.75
N ASP A 407 4.97 21.10 2.07
CA ASP A 407 5.46 22.10 1.12
C ASP A 407 6.99 22.10 0.99
N SER A 408 7.68 21.16 1.65
CA SER A 408 9.16 21.03 1.60
C SER A 408 9.71 20.76 0.21
N TRP A 409 8.87 20.29 -0.71
CA TRP A 409 9.21 20.10 -2.12
C TRP A 409 9.53 21.42 -2.85
N ARG A 410 9.04 22.56 -2.36
CA ARG A 410 9.29 23.88 -2.96
C ARG A 410 10.72 24.36 -2.75
N ALA A 411 11.30 24.02 -1.61
CA ALA A 411 12.62 24.45 -1.18
C ALA A 411 13.28 23.32 -0.37
N PRO A 412 13.72 22.24 -1.04
CA PRO A 412 14.25 21.08 -0.34
C PRO A 412 15.55 21.44 0.37
N SER A 413 15.54 21.30 1.70
CA SER A 413 16.74 21.53 2.51
C SER A 413 17.78 20.41 2.29
N ILE A 414 19.06 20.71 2.52
CA ILE A 414 20.15 19.73 2.36
C ILE A 414 19.93 18.46 3.20
N ARG A 415 19.36 18.62 4.41
CA ARG A 415 19.04 17.49 5.30
C ARG A 415 17.97 16.57 4.71
N HIS A 416 16.96 17.12 4.02
CA HIS A 416 15.94 16.32 3.32
C HIS A 416 16.55 15.59 2.13
N ILE A 417 17.42 16.25 1.36
CA ILE A 417 18.12 15.64 0.23
C ILE A 417 18.99 14.47 0.70
N ASP A 418 19.80 14.65 1.74
CA ASP A 418 20.68 13.59 2.26
C ASP A 418 19.89 12.38 2.74
N TYR A 419 18.76 12.61 3.44
CA TYR A 419 17.88 11.56 3.91
C TYR A 419 17.17 10.81 2.77
N LEU A 420 16.54 11.52 1.84
CA LEU A 420 15.84 10.89 0.71
C LEU A 420 16.82 10.15 -0.20
N THR A 421 18.00 10.72 -0.46
CA THR A 421 19.08 10.04 -1.18
C THR A 421 19.45 8.73 -0.49
N ARG A 422 19.48 8.75 0.85
CA ARG A 422 19.77 7.55 1.61
C ARG A 422 18.67 6.49 1.50
N LEU A 423 17.40 6.88 1.59
CA LEU A 423 16.28 5.96 1.40
C LEU A 423 16.29 5.36 -0.01
N ILE A 424 16.53 6.17 -1.04
CA ILE A 424 16.63 5.72 -2.43
C ILE A 424 17.75 4.69 -2.58
N ALA A 425 18.91 4.93 -1.98
CA ALA A 425 20.01 3.96 -1.95
C ALA A 425 19.67 2.65 -1.21
N TRP A 426 18.62 2.65 -0.38
CA TRP A 426 18.08 1.46 0.28
C TRP A 426 16.91 0.82 -0.47
N GLY A 427 16.50 1.39 -1.62
CA GLY A 427 15.45 0.86 -2.49
C GLY A 427 14.11 1.59 -2.41
N TYR A 428 14.03 2.76 -1.77
CA TYR A 428 12.81 3.57 -1.79
C TYR A 428 12.63 4.24 -3.16
N VAL A 429 11.41 4.19 -3.69
CA VAL A 429 11.04 4.90 -4.92
C VAL A 429 10.33 6.19 -4.56
N ASP A 430 10.92 7.30 -5.01
CA ASP A 430 10.42 8.64 -4.72
C ASP A 430 9.58 9.19 -5.87
N ARG A 431 8.27 9.35 -5.63
CA ARG A 431 7.33 10.01 -6.57
C ARG A 431 7.67 11.47 -6.82
N THR A 432 8.43 12.10 -5.92
CA THR A 432 8.79 13.51 -6.02
C THR A 432 9.93 13.76 -7.01
N LYS A 433 10.39 12.77 -7.78
CA LYS A 433 11.35 12.99 -8.88
C LYS A 433 10.82 13.97 -9.94
N SER A 434 9.51 14.08 -10.13
CA SER A 434 8.88 15.13 -10.94
C SER A 434 8.88 16.50 -10.25
N VAL A 435 9.13 16.54 -8.94
CA VAL A 435 9.15 17.71 -8.05
C VAL A 435 10.56 17.88 -7.44
N SER A 436 11.56 17.97 -8.32
CA SER A 436 12.94 18.46 -8.11
C SER A 436 13.56 18.39 -6.68
N PHE A 437 13.88 17.19 -6.19
CA PHE A 437 14.94 16.99 -5.18
C PHE A 437 16.32 16.75 -5.83
N ARG A 438 16.67 17.50 -6.89
CA ARG A 438 18.06 17.50 -7.39
C ARG A 438 18.86 18.54 -6.61
N ARG A 439 20.08 18.20 -6.15
CA ARG A 439 21.07 19.24 -5.86
C ARG A 439 21.16 20.12 -7.10
N PRO A 440 21.13 21.46 -6.99
CA PRO A 440 21.43 22.32 -8.13
C PRO A 440 22.79 21.87 -8.68
N ALA A 441 22.80 21.41 -9.94
CA ALA A 441 24.04 21.43 -10.68
C ALA A 441 24.48 22.91 -10.75
N ASP A 442 25.71 23.17 -10.33
CA ASP A 442 26.51 24.29 -10.82
C ASP A 442 26.37 25.70 -10.18
N HIS A 443 26.08 25.83 -8.88
CA HIS A 443 26.23 27.15 -8.20
C HIS A 443 27.09 27.19 -6.92
N TRP A 444 27.68 26.07 -6.47
CA TRP A 444 28.46 26.05 -5.23
C TRP A 444 29.97 25.77 -5.38
N SER A 445 30.47 25.56 -6.59
CA SER A 445 31.91 25.33 -6.82
C SER A 445 32.80 26.57 -6.59
N HIS A 446 32.24 27.78 -6.61
CA HIS A 446 33.05 29.00 -6.52
C HIS A 446 33.28 29.59 -5.13
N ARG A 447 32.58 29.12 -4.07
CA ARG A 447 32.70 29.78 -2.75
C ARG A 447 33.60 29.06 -1.73
N TYR A 448 33.89 27.76 -1.89
CA TYR A 448 34.68 27.01 -0.89
C TYR A 448 35.67 25.97 -1.43
N GLY A 449 36.09 26.03 -2.70
CA GLY A 449 37.32 25.36 -3.15
C GLY A 449 37.42 23.84 -2.89
N TYR A 450 36.30 23.11 -2.87
CA TYR A 450 36.32 21.65 -2.82
C TYR A 450 36.24 21.08 -4.23
N THR A 451 37.26 20.32 -4.62
CA THR A 451 37.30 19.52 -5.85
C THR A 451 36.30 18.36 -5.78
N GLU A 452 35.67 18.06 -6.92
CA GLU A 452 34.64 17.03 -7.09
C GLU A 452 35.03 15.67 -6.48
N PRO A 453 34.13 14.98 -5.76
CA PRO A 453 34.28 13.56 -5.52
C PRO A 453 33.82 12.78 -6.76
N THR A 454 34.73 11.92 -7.22
CA THR A 454 34.66 10.96 -8.31
C THR A 454 33.33 10.21 -8.39
N GLN A 455 32.72 10.21 -9.58
CA GLN A 455 31.60 9.34 -9.93
C GLN A 455 32.01 7.87 -9.76
N PHE A 456 31.36 7.14 -8.86
CA PHE A 456 31.39 5.68 -8.87
C PHE A 456 30.20 5.16 -9.69
N ARG A 457 30.53 4.40 -10.73
CA ARG A 457 29.61 3.63 -11.57
C ARG A 457 28.96 2.48 -10.80
#